data_AF-A0AA96L0I2-F1
#
_entry.id   AF-A0AA96L0I2-F1
#
_cell.length_a   1.000
_cell.length_b   1.000
_cell.length_c   1.000
_cell.angle_alpha   90.00
_cell.angle_beta   90.00
_cell.angle_gamma   90.00
#
_symmetry.space_group_name_H-M   'P 1'
#
loop_
_entity.id
_entity.type
_entity.pdbx_description
1 polymer ?
#
loop_
_entity_poly.entity_id
_entity_poly.type
_entity_poly.pdbx_seq_one_letter_code
_entity_poly.pdbx_strand_id
1 'polypeptide(L)' 'MFVQLNERVLLNLSKITRTKIDHVEDGIRVRFYEGQYQVAKSKRFETVEDANKWLFELLKPFNS' A
#
# COMPACT_ATOMS: atom_id res chain seq x y z
N MET A 1 0.04 -1.65 14.79
CA MET A 1 1.47 -1.75 14.41
C MET A 1 1.71 -0.83 13.23
N PHE A 2 2.74 0.02 13.30
CA PHE A 2 2.97 1.07 12.31
C PHE A 2 4.10 0.72 11.33
N VAL A 3 3.89 1.01 10.05
CA VAL A 3 4.87 0.83 8.97
C VAL A 3 5.05 2.13 8.23
N GLN A 4 6.30 2.52 7.97
CA GLN A 4 6.58 3.73 7.23
C GLN A 4 6.27 3.54 5.75
N LEU A 5 5.32 4.32 5.26
CA LEU A 5 4.86 4.27 3.87
C LEU A 5 5.59 5.29 3.00
N ASN A 6 5.97 6.42 3.60
CA ASN A 6 6.88 7.44 3.07
C ASN A 6 7.43 8.30 4.22
N GLU A 7 8.21 9.35 3.91
CA GLU A 7 8.84 10.24 4.90
C GLU A 7 7.85 10.93 5.86
N ARG A 8 6.58 11.05 5.50
CA ARG A 8 5.56 11.79 6.26
C ARG A 8 4.42 10.93 6.79
N VAL A 9 4.37 9.65 6.43
CA VAL A 9 3.21 8.79 6.70
C VAL A 9 3.65 7.45 7.28
N LEU A 10 3.15 7.18 8.48
CA LEU A 10 3.15 5.86 9.11
C LEU A 10 1.76 5.25 8.97
N LEU A 11 1.68 4.06 8.40
CA LEU A 11 0.45 3.30 8.20
C LEU A 11 0.24 2.31 9.34
N ASN A 12 -0.92 2.32 9.97
CA ASN A 12 -1.27 1.30 10.96
C ASN A 12 -1.83 0.04 10.30
N LEU A 13 -0.99 -0.95 10.02
CA LEU A 13 -1.40 -2.16 9.29
C LEU A 13 -2.50 -2.95 10.00
N SER A 14 -2.59 -2.89 11.33
CA SER A 14 -3.62 -3.64 12.07
C SER A 14 -5.04 -3.11 11.87
N LYS A 15 -5.20 -1.92 11.30
CA LYS A 15 -6.52 -1.35 10.95
C LYS A 15 -6.90 -1.57 9.49
N ILE A 16 -5.94 -1.93 8.65
CA ILE A 16 -6.17 -2.04 7.21
C ILE A 16 -7.00 -3.28 6.93
N THR A 17 -8.19 -3.07 6.38
CA THR A 17 -9.14 -4.14 6.05
C THR A 17 -8.99 -4.60 4.61
N ARG A 18 -8.42 -3.76 3.73
CA ARG A 18 -8.21 -4.10 2.32
C ARG A 18 -7.07 -3.29 1.71
N THR A 19 -6.27 -3.96 0.89
CA THR A 19 -5.26 -3.34 0.03
C THR A 19 -5.60 -3.64 -1.44
N LYS A 20 -5.51 -2.65 -2.32
CA LYS A 20 -5.84 -2.79 -3.75
C LYS A 20 -4.77 -2.15 -4.62
N ILE A 21 -4.41 -2.80 -5.73
CA ILE A 21 -3.58 -2.22 -6.78
C ILE A 21 -4.52 -1.67 -7.85
N ASP A 22 -4.49 -0.36 -8.07
CA ASP A 22 -5.34 0.34 -9.02
C ASP A 22 -4.52 1.01 -10.12
N HIS A 23 -5.05 0.95 -11.34
CA HIS A 23 -4.61 1.79 -12.45
C HIS A 23 -5.33 3.15 -12.33
N VAL A 24 -4.56 4.22 -12.28
CA VAL A 24 -5.04 5.60 -12.47
C VAL A 24 -4.46 6.14 -13.77
N GLU A 25 -5.05 7.20 -14.32
CA GLU A 25 -4.60 7.81 -15.60
C GLU A 25 -3.10 8.07 -15.64
N ASP A 26 -2.50 8.31 -14.47
CA ASP A 26 -1.10 8.69 -14.31
C ASP A 26 -0.19 7.51 -13.88
N GLY A 27 -0.68 6.27 -13.86
CA GLY A 27 0.10 5.06 -13.53
C GLY A 27 -0.55 4.16 -12.47
N ILE A 28 0.23 3.27 -11.86
CA ILE A 28 -0.30 2.26 -10.93
C ILE A 28 -0.02 2.67 -9.47
N ARG A 29 -0.98 2.44 -8.58
CA ARG A 29 -0.81 2.72 -7.13
C ARG A 29 -1.44 1.64 -6.27
N VAL A 30 -0.81 1.37 -5.13
CA VAL A 30 -1.38 0.57 -4.05
C VAL A 30 -2.19 1.49 -3.13
N ARG A 31 -3.46 1.17 -2.91
CA ARG A 31 -4.37 1.88 -2.01
C ARG A 31 -4.68 1.02 -0.79
N PHE A 32 -4.71 1.66 0.38
CA PHE A 32 -4.99 1.01 1.66
C PHE A 32 -6.30 1.55 2.23
N TYR A 33 -7.15 0.64 2.70
CA TYR A 33 -8.49 0.96 3.17
C TYR A 33 -8.71 0.52 4.62
N GLU A 34 -9.42 1.36 5.37
CA GLU A 34 -10.06 1.02 6.63
C GLU A 34 -11.58 1.01 6.39
N GLY A 35 -12.16 -0.18 6.28
CA GLY A 35 -13.52 -0.38 5.78
C GLY A 35 -13.67 0.11 4.33
N GLN A 36 -14.54 1.09 4.12
CA GLN A 36 -14.79 1.71 2.81
C GLN A 36 -13.87 2.91 2.53
N TYR A 37 -13.18 3.44 3.55
CA TYR A 37 -12.41 4.66 3.43
C TYR A 37 -10.98 4.36 3.03
N GLN A 38 -10.51 5.03 1.97
CA GLN A 38 -9.09 5.01 1.62
C GLN A 38 -8.32 5.89 2.61
N VAL A 39 -7.38 5.30 3.35
CA VAL A 39 -6.59 6.01 4.37
C VAL A 39 -5.17 6.33 3.92
N ALA A 40 -4.65 5.58 2.94
CA ALA A 40 -3.32 5.81 2.39
C ALA A 40 -3.20 5.34 0.93
N LYS A 41 -2.14 5.81 0.26
CA LYS A 41 -1.71 5.33 -1.04
C LYS A 41 -0.19 5.34 -1.14
N SER A 42 0.35 4.38 -1.87
CA SER A 42 1.78 4.30 -2.20
C SER A 42 2.22 5.42 -3.14
N LYS A 43 3.54 5.42 -3.42
CA LYS A 43 4.08 6.04 -4.63
C LYS A 43 3.47 5.44 -5.90
N ARG A 44 3.69 6.11 -7.01
CA ARG A 44 3.33 5.64 -8.36
C ARG A 44 4.30 4.55 -8.81
N PHE A 45 3.77 3.58 -9.54
CA PHE A 45 4.50 2.51 -10.21
C PHE A 45 4.19 2.52 -11.71
N GLU A 46 5.10 1.97 -12.50
CA GLU A 46 4.94 1.82 -13.94
C GLU A 46 4.18 0.53 -14.29
N THR A 47 4.43 -0.55 -13.56
CA THR A 47 3.83 -1.87 -13.79
C THR A 47 3.10 -2.40 -12.55
N VAL A 48 2.20 -3.36 -12.75
CA VAL A 48 1.50 -4.04 -11.65
C VAL A 48 2.47 -4.92 -10.87
N GLU A 49 3.43 -5.51 -11.57
CA GLU A 49 4.51 -6.32 -11.00
C GLU A 49 5.35 -5.52 -10.00
N ASP A 50 5.75 -4.29 -10.34
CA ASP A 50 6.53 -3.43 -9.44
C ASP A 50 5.74 -3.08 -8.18
N ALA A 51 4.45 -2.77 -8.35
CA ALA A 51 3.55 -2.48 -7.24
C ALA A 51 3.37 -3.69 -6.32
N ASN A 52 3.21 -4.89 -6.89
CA ASN A 52 3.11 -6.15 -6.16
C ASN A 52 4.40 -6.46 -5.39
N LYS A 53 5.56 -6.35 -6.03
CA LYS A 53 6.86 -6.62 -5.40
C LYS A 53 7.10 -5.68 -4.22
N TRP A 54 6.82 -4.39 -4.40
CA TRP A 54 6.91 -3.41 -3.31
C TRP A 54 5.97 -3.75 -2.15
N LEU A 55 4.71 -4.11 -2.45
CA LEU A 55 3.74 -4.48 -1.41
C LEU A 55 4.18 -5.73 -0.65
N PHE A 56 4.69 -6.75 -1.34
CA PHE A 56 5.21 -7.95 -0.70
C PHE A 56 6.38 -7.65 0.22
N GLU A 57 7.37 -6.89 -0.22
CA GLU A 57 8.51 -6.51 0.64
C GLU A 57 8.07 -5.65 1.83
N LEU A 58 7.07 -4.78 1.66
CA LEU A 58 6.47 -4.00 2.76
C LEU A 58 5.82 -4.90 3.81
N LEU A 59 5.16 -5.98 3.38
CA LEU A 59 4.41 -6.89 4.25
C LEU A 59 5.23 -8.08 4.77
N LYS A 60 6.37 -8.37 4.14
CA LYS A 60 7.24 -9.53 4.46
C LYS A 60 7.62 -9.63 5.94
N PRO A 61 7.97 -8.55 6.67
CA PRO A 61 8.27 -8.63 8.10
C PRO A 61 7.10 -9.09 8.98
N PHE A 62 5.89 -9.18 8.43
CA PHE A 62 4.65 -9.44 9.19
C PHE A 62 3.98 -10.77 8.83
N ASN A 63 4.53 -11.52 7.87
CA ASN A 63 4.07 -12.85 7.48
C ASN A 63 4.95 -13.98 8.07
N SER A 64 5.71 -13.69 9.14
CA SER A 64 6.60 -14.65 9.82
C SER A 64 5.87 -15.41 10.93
#